data_AF-A0A2V7QZC7-F1
#
_entry.id   AF-A0A2V7QZC7-F1
#
_cell.length_a   1.000
_cell.length_b   1.000
_cell.length_c   1.000
_cell.angle_alpha   90.00
_cell.angle_beta   90.00
_cell.angle_gamma   90.00
#
_symmetry.space_group_name_H-M   'P 1'
#
loop_
_entity.id
_entity.type
_entity.pdbx_description
1 polymer ?
#
loop_
_entity_poly.entity_id
_entity_poly.type
_entity_poly.pdbx_seq_one_letter_code
_entity_poly.pdbx_strand_id
1 'polypeptide(L)'
;LTPPDNGTFSLYAFNNVDDAYKYLGATGASPLLIEFDQGTLAEVGASWLFTRYLVDQYGPALPGKLVQTTLAGAANVAAQTGHSFDTTVTRWALANWVSDLPGFATPAELSDTSWHFRTRTFASLHQQDPQRYPNPYPLVPVASAGSAVSLSGTLRSGSGVYARALQAPGAPAFTLLFSGGPSASAFTAAVPRLNVIRIR
;
A
#
# COMPACT_ATOMS: atom_id res chain seq x y z
N LEU A 1 -33.00 9.43 -13.23
CA LEU A 1 -31.58 9.33 -12.88
C LEU A 1 -31.04 10.75 -12.88
N THR A 2 -30.78 11.30 -11.71
CA THR A 2 -30.10 12.60 -11.57
C THR A 2 -28.72 12.49 -12.19
N PRO A 3 -28.23 13.52 -12.92
CA PRO A 3 -26.85 13.53 -13.41
C PRO A 3 -25.89 13.35 -12.22
N PRO A 4 -24.76 12.64 -12.38
CA PRO A 4 -23.77 12.57 -11.32
C PRO A 4 -23.26 13.99 -11.02
N ASP A 5 -23.29 14.36 -9.74
CA ASP A 5 -22.72 15.62 -9.28
C ASP A 5 -21.19 15.53 -9.31
N ASN A 6 -20.62 15.95 -10.43
CA ASN A 6 -19.18 15.92 -10.69
C ASN A 6 -18.38 16.81 -9.72
N GLY A 7 -18.98 17.86 -9.15
CA GLY A 7 -18.29 18.77 -8.22
C GLY A 7 -18.04 18.10 -6.87
N THR A 8 -19.08 17.48 -6.33
CA THR A 8 -19.02 16.74 -5.06
C THR A 8 -18.15 15.49 -5.17
N PHE A 9 -18.26 14.74 -6.28
CA PHE A 9 -17.39 13.60 -6.58
C PHE A 9 -15.91 14.00 -6.66
N SER A 10 -15.59 15.15 -7.28
CA SER A 10 -14.20 15.64 -7.39
C SER A 10 -13.61 16.02 -6.03
N LEU A 11 -14.41 16.62 -5.14
CA LEU A 11 -13.95 16.97 -3.79
C LEU A 11 -13.70 15.72 -2.93
N TYR A 12 -14.61 14.74 -2.98
CA TYR A 12 -14.45 13.46 -2.27
C TYR A 12 -13.28 12.64 -2.80
N ALA A 13 -13.09 12.59 -4.12
CA ALA A 13 -11.93 11.92 -4.69
C ALA A 13 -10.63 12.62 -4.31
N PHE A 14 -10.59 13.95 -4.33
CA PHE A 14 -9.40 14.73 -4.01
C PHE A 14 -8.92 14.53 -2.57
N ASN A 15 -9.81 14.63 -1.57
CA ASN A 15 -9.42 14.45 -0.17
C ASN A 15 -8.82 13.06 0.09
N ASN A 16 -9.44 12.02 -0.47
CA ASN A 16 -8.92 10.65 -0.36
C ASN A 16 -7.57 10.48 -1.05
N VAL A 17 -7.35 11.14 -2.20
CA VAL A 17 -6.06 11.09 -2.91
C VAL A 17 -4.98 11.85 -2.13
N ASP A 18 -5.28 13.02 -1.54
CA ASP A 18 -4.35 13.76 -0.67
C ASP A 18 -3.96 12.92 0.56
N ASP A 19 -4.93 12.23 1.16
CA ASP A 19 -4.71 11.33 2.29
C ASP A 19 -3.90 10.08 1.90
N ALA A 20 -4.16 9.51 0.73
CA ALA A 20 -3.36 8.44 0.15
C ALA A 20 -1.90 8.87 -0.11
N TYR A 21 -1.70 10.12 -0.57
CA TYR A 21 -0.36 10.67 -0.77
C TYR A 21 0.41 10.74 0.56
N LYS A 22 -0.24 11.23 1.63
CA LYS A 22 0.34 11.27 2.99
C LYS A 22 0.68 9.88 3.50
N TYR A 23 -0.22 8.91 3.32
CA TYR A 23 0.03 7.51 3.70
C TYR A 23 1.28 6.95 3.01
N LEU A 24 1.34 7.07 1.68
CA LEU A 24 2.43 6.51 0.89
C LEU A 24 3.78 7.19 1.19
N GLY A 25 3.76 8.45 1.63
CA GLY A 25 4.95 9.15 2.12
C GLY A 25 5.42 8.70 3.51
N ALA A 26 4.59 8.00 4.27
CA ALA A 26 4.86 7.63 5.67
C ALA A 26 4.32 6.24 6.06
N THR A 27 4.41 5.27 5.16
CA THR A 27 3.80 3.92 5.30
C THR A 27 4.18 3.16 6.59
N GLY A 28 5.35 3.45 7.17
CA GLY A 28 5.79 2.83 8.42
C GLY A 28 5.19 3.47 9.69
N ALA A 29 4.77 4.73 9.60
CA ALA A 29 4.20 5.51 10.70
C ALA A 29 2.67 5.45 10.76
N SER A 30 2.02 5.06 9.65
CA SER A 30 0.56 5.03 9.50
C SER A 30 0.05 3.59 9.33
N PRO A 31 -0.69 3.04 10.31
CA PRO A 31 -1.27 1.70 10.22
C PRO A 31 -2.45 1.64 9.22
N LEU A 32 -2.59 0.51 8.52
CA LEU A 32 -3.78 0.20 7.70
C LEU A 32 -5.04 0.00 8.56
N LEU A 33 -4.88 -0.50 9.78
CA LEU A 33 -5.99 -0.79 10.69
C LEU A 33 -6.23 0.41 11.59
N ILE A 34 -7.34 1.11 11.36
CA ILE A 34 -7.87 2.13 12.27
C ILE A 34 -8.64 1.41 13.37
N GLU A 35 -8.23 1.58 14.63
CA GLU A 35 -9.14 1.32 15.75
C GLU A 35 -10.17 2.47 15.75
N PHE A 36 -11.45 2.12 15.55
CA PHE A 36 -12.64 2.97 15.40
C PHE A 36 -12.52 4.50 15.64
N ASP A 37 -13.05 5.26 14.66
CA ASP A 37 -13.52 6.66 14.72
C ASP A 37 -12.51 7.77 15.14
N GLN A 38 -11.22 7.46 15.27
CA GLN A 38 -10.15 8.45 15.52
C GLN A 38 -8.95 8.36 14.56
N GLY A 39 -9.14 7.72 13.40
CA GLY A 39 -8.04 7.50 12.46
C GLY A 39 -7.40 8.80 11.98
N THR A 40 -6.08 8.84 11.89
CA THR A 40 -5.38 9.98 11.27
C THR A 40 -5.68 10.03 9.77
N LEU A 41 -5.54 11.20 9.14
CA LEU A 41 -5.76 11.36 7.69
C LEU A 41 -4.97 10.34 6.85
N ALA A 42 -3.76 9.98 7.27
CA ALA A 42 -2.97 8.96 6.57
C ALA A 42 -3.55 7.54 6.70
N GLU A 43 -4.23 7.22 7.80
CA GLU A 43 -4.87 5.91 7.97
C GLU A 43 -6.16 5.81 7.13
N VAL A 44 -6.88 6.93 6.96
CA VAL A 44 -7.97 7.05 5.98
C VAL A 44 -7.45 6.82 4.57
N GLY A 45 -6.31 7.42 4.22
CA GLY A 45 -5.62 7.19 2.94
C GLY A 45 -5.24 5.73 2.70
N ALA A 46 -4.72 5.04 3.73
CA ALA A 46 -4.41 3.61 3.66
C ALA A 46 -5.65 2.75 3.37
N SER A 47 -6.74 3.01 4.10
CA SER A 47 -8.02 2.32 3.95
C SER A 47 -8.63 2.54 2.57
N TRP A 48 -8.53 3.77 2.05
CA TRP A 48 -9.00 4.11 0.71
C TRP A 48 -8.20 3.39 -0.38
N LEU A 49 -6.86 3.41 -0.30
CA LEU A 49 -5.99 2.67 -1.24
C LEU A 49 -6.28 1.17 -1.22
N PHE A 50 -6.45 0.58 -0.04
CA PHE A 50 -6.79 -0.83 0.08
C PHE A 50 -8.14 -1.15 -0.55
N THR A 51 -9.16 -0.32 -0.29
CA THR A 51 -10.49 -0.49 -0.90
C THR A 51 -10.42 -0.32 -2.43
N ARG A 52 -9.62 0.62 -2.94
CA ARG A 52 -9.42 0.81 -4.38
C ARG A 52 -8.78 -0.40 -5.04
N TYR A 53 -7.71 -0.92 -4.45
CA TYR A 53 -7.07 -2.16 -4.88
C TYR A 53 -8.10 -3.30 -4.90
N LEU A 54 -8.87 -3.48 -3.83
CA LEU A 54 -9.89 -4.51 -3.77
C LEU A 54 -10.98 -4.36 -4.84
N VAL A 55 -11.42 -3.14 -5.15
CA VAL A 55 -12.38 -2.88 -6.23
C VAL A 55 -11.81 -3.25 -7.60
N ASP A 56 -10.55 -2.91 -7.87
CA ASP A 56 -9.91 -3.21 -9.14
C ASP A 56 -9.67 -4.72 -9.32
N GLN A 57 -9.42 -5.44 -8.21
CA GLN A 57 -9.17 -6.88 -8.23
C GLN A 57 -10.44 -7.75 -8.24
N TYR A 58 -11.50 -7.34 -7.53
CA TYR A 58 -12.69 -8.18 -7.29
C TYR A 58 -14.01 -7.53 -7.75
N GLY A 59 -13.93 -6.34 -8.34
CA GLY A 59 -15.05 -5.66 -8.97
C GLY A 59 -15.78 -4.65 -8.07
N PRO A 60 -16.61 -3.78 -8.68
CA PRO A 60 -17.22 -2.62 -8.02
C PRO A 60 -18.29 -2.98 -6.98
N ALA A 61 -18.81 -4.21 -6.99
CA ALA A 61 -19.78 -4.67 -6.00
C ALA A 61 -19.15 -5.05 -4.65
N LEU A 62 -17.82 -5.22 -4.59
CA LEU A 62 -17.15 -5.71 -3.39
C LEU A 62 -17.37 -4.84 -2.14
N PRO A 63 -17.28 -3.49 -2.19
CA PRO A 63 -17.54 -2.67 -1.01
C PRO A 63 -18.93 -2.91 -0.40
N GLY A 64 -19.95 -3.12 -1.26
CA GLY A 64 -21.29 -3.49 -0.82
C GLY A 64 -21.31 -4.84 -0.09
N LYS A 65 -20.61 -5.85 -0.62
CA LYS A 65 -20.48 -7.17 0.02
C LYS A 65 -19.76 -7.11 1.37
N LEU A 66 -18.76 -6.24 1.50
CA LEU A 66 -18.01 -6.05 2.74
C LEU A 66 -18.88 -5.45 3.86
N VAL A 67 -19.89 -4.64 3.55
CA VAL A 67 -20.78 -4.06 4.57
C VAL A 67 -22.07 -4.85 4.78
N GLN A 68 -22.48 -5.66 3.81
CA GLN A 68 -23.70 -6.49 3.87
C GLN A 68 -23.43 -7.88 4.45
N THR A 69 -22.78 -7.94 5.61
CA THR A 69 -22.37 -9.18 6.26
C THR A 69 -22.18 -8.96 7.76
N THR A 70 -22.25 -10.04 8.54
CA THR A 70 -21.93 -10.03 9.98
C THR A 70 -20.44 -10.22 10.25
N LEU A 71 -19.66 -10.56 9.23
CA LEU A 71 -18.21 -10.71 9.34
C LEU A 71 -17.52 -9.35 9.39
N ALA A 72 -16.42 -9.25 10.15
CA ALA A 72 -15.58 -8.05 10.23
C ALA A 72 -14.10 -8.37 9.96
N GLY A 73 -13.34 -7.32 9.64
CA GLY A 73 -11.88 -7.38 9.49
C GLY A 73 -11.38 -8.46 8.53
N ALA A 74 -10.30 -9.15 8.92
CA ALA A 74 -9.62 -10.16 8.11
C ALA A 74 -10.54 -11.30 7.63
N ALA A 75 -11.47 -11.75 8.49
CA ALA A 75 -12.40 -12.83 8.15
C ALA A 75 -13.38 -12.41 7.04
N ASN A 76 -13.84 -11.16 7.08
CA ASN A 76 -14.73 -10.64 6.05
C ASN A 76 -14.01 -10.50 4.70
N VAL A 77 -12.83 -9.87 4.69
CA VAL A 77 -12.02 -9.73 3.48
C VAL A 77 -11.73 -11.11 2.89
N ALA A 78 -11.40 -12.10 3.71
CA ALA A 78 -11.14 -13.44 3.22
C ALA A 78 -12.38 -14.10 2.59
N ALA A 79 -13.55 -13.96 3.23
CA ALA A 79 -14.81 -14.48 2.70
C ALA A 79 -15.20 -13.85 1.36
N GLN A 80 -14.97 -12.54 1.17
CA GLN A 80 -15.37 -11.84 -0.05
C GLN A 80 -14.37 -11.93 -1.20
N THR A 81 -13.08 -12.12 -0.89
CA THR A 81 -12.01 -12.18 -1.90
C THR A 81 -11.61 -13.61 -2.28
N GLY A 82 -11.97 -14.61 -1.47
CA GLY A 82 -11.54 -16.01 -1.67
C GLY A 82 -10.06 -16.26 -1.35
N HIS A 83 -9.35 -15.26 -0.81
CA HIS A 83 -7.95 -15.35 -0.40
C HIS A 83 -7.79 -15.05 1.08
N SER A 84 -6.79 -15.62 1.75
CA SER A 84 -6.47 -15.20 3.12
C SER A 84 -6.17 -13.71 3.16
N PHE A 85 -6.57 -13.03 4.24
CA PHE A 85 -6.28 -11.60 4.43
C PHE A 85 -4.80 -11.30 4.24
N ASP A 86 -3.96 -12.19 4.78
CA ASP A 86 -2.52 -12.31 4.57
C ASP A 86 -2.05 -12.16 3.13
N THR A 87 -2.66 -12.93 2.23
CA THR A 87 -2.32 -12.88 0.80
C THR A 87 -2.75 -11.56 0.19
N THR A 88 -3.96 -11.12 0.53
CA THR A 88 -4.56 -9.89 0.01
C THR A 88 -3.77 -8.65 0.43
N VAL A 89 -3.37 -8.55 1.70
CA VAL A 89 -2.58 -7.42 2.21
C VAL A 89 -1.15 -7.42 1.67
N THR A 90 -0.54 -8.60 1.49
CA THR A 90 0.78 -8.72 0.85
C THR A 90 0.74 -8.23 -0.60
N ARG A 91 -0.25 -8.66 -1.38
CA ARG A 91 -0.42 -8.20 -2.77
C ARG A 91 -0.69 -6.71 -2.84
N TRP A 92 -1.58 -6.18 -1.99
CA TRP A 92 -1.84 -4.75 -1.90
C TRP A 92 -0.58 -3.94 -1.57
N ALA A 93 0.22 -4.36 -0.59
CA ALA A 93 1.47 -3.69 -0.26
C ALA A 93 2.43 -3.68 -1.45
N LEU A 94 2.56 -4.80 -2.16
CA LEU A 94 3.38 -4.84 -3.38
C LEU A 94 2.80 -3.96 -4.50
N ALA A 95 1.48 -3.94 -4.68
CA ALA A 95 0.77 -3.11 -5.65
C ALA A 95 1.02 -1.62 -5.42
N ASN A 96 0.98 -1.15 -4.17
CA ASN A 96 1.37 0.21 -3.82
C ASN A 96 2.80 0.55 -4.27
N TRP A 97 3.73 -0.40 -4.30
CA TRP A 97 5.06 -0.13 -4.84
C TRP A 97 5.10 -0.17 -6.37
N VAL A 98 4.51 -1.19 -7.00
CA VAL A 98 4.61 -1.39 -8.45
C VAL A 98 3.53 -0.68 -9.26
N SER A 99 2.69 0.13 -8.60
CA SER A 99 1.65 0.93 -9.25
C SER A 99 2.26 1.69 -10.43
N ASP A 100 1.77 1.32 -11.61
CA ASP A 100 2.17 1.82 -12.93
C ASP A 100 3.68 2.12 -13.07
N LEU A 101 4.52 1.23 -12.51
CA LEU A 101 5.97 1.37 -12.48
C LEU A 101 6.56 1.27 -13.90
N PRO A 102 7.21 2.33 -14.43
CA PRO A 102 7.77 2.30 -15.78
C PRO A 102 8.80 1.18 -15.95
N GLY A 103 8.70 0.45 -17.08
CA GLY A 103 9.62 -0.66 -17.39
C GLY A 103 9.34 -1.97 -16.65
N PHE A 104 8.31 -2.02 -15.80
CA PHE A 104 7.90 -3.24 -15.10
C PHE A 104 6.56 -3.75 -15.63
N ALA A 105 6.54 -5.01 -16.06
CA ALA A 105 5.30 -5.69 -16.44
C ALA A 105 4.59 -6.17 -15.17
N THR A 106 3.72 -5.32 -14.61
CA THR A 106 3.00 -5.59 -13.37
C THR A 106 2.07 -6.80 -13.54
N PRO A 107 2.19 -7.85 -12.69
CA PRO A 107 1.24 -8.95 -12.64
C PRO A 107 -0.19 -8.47 -12.35
N ALA A 108 -1.20 -9.21 -12.83
CA ALA A 108 -2.60 -8.81 -12.70
C ALA A 108 -3.01 -8.60 -11.22
N GLU A 109 -2.53 -9.45 -10.33
CA GLU A 109 -2.81 -9.39 -8.88
C GLU A 109 -2.17 -8.19 -8.18
N LEU A 110 -1.29 -7.46 -8.86
CA LEU A 110 -0.59 -6.28 -8.34
C LEU A 110 -0.94 -5.00 -9.11
N SER A 111 -1.90 -5.07 -10.04
CA SER A 111 -2.26 -3.95 -10.91
C SER A 111 -3.50 -3.23 -10.40
N ASP A 112 -3.41 -1.91 -10.25
CA ASP A 112 -4.59 -1.04 -10.20
C ASP A 112 -5.02 -0.75 -11.65
N THR A 113 -6.28 -1.01 -11.99
CA THR A 113 -6.80 -0.84 -13.36
C THR A 113 -7.58 0.46 -13.53
N SER A 114 -8.11 1.01 -12.44
CA SER A 114 -8.92 2.22 -12.47
C SER A 114 -8.11 3.48 -12.18
N TRP A 115 -6.91 3.33 -11.60
CA TRP A 115 -6.04 4.44 -11.20
C TRP A 115 -4.62 4.23 -11.70
N HIS A 116 -3.96 5.34 -12.05
CA HIS A 116 -2.54 5.38 -12.44
C HIS A 116 -1.82 6.29 -11.45
N PHE A 117 -1.56 5.75 -10.25
CA PHE A 117 -1.13 6.55 -9.10
C PHE A 117 0.22 7.22 -9.33
N ARG A 118 1.19 6.49 -9.88
CA ARG A 118 2.57 6.97 -10.08
C ARG A 118 2.71 7.89 -11.28
N THR A 119 2.13 7.55 -12.42
CA THR A 119 2.38 8.22 -13.69
C THR A 119 1.39 9.33 -14.01
N ARG A 120 0.21 9.34 -13.38
CA ARG A 120 -0.82 10.37 -13.63
C ARG A 120 -1.31 11.06 -12.37
N THR A 121 -1.86 10.34 -11.40
CA THR A 121 -2.58 10.95 -10.28
C THR A 121 -1.66 11.80 -9.41
N PHE A 122 -0.63 11.20 -8.81
CA PHE A 122 0.30 11.95 -7.95
C PHE A 122 1.27 12.81 -8.75
N ALA A 123 1.64 12.39 -9.96
CA ALA A 123 2.41 13.20 -10.90
C ALA A 123 1.70 14.53 -11.22
N SER A 124 0.37 14.50 -11.42
CA SER A 124 -0.43 15.70 -11.64
C SER A 124 -0.50 16.59 -10.40
N LEU A 125 -0.63 16.01 -9.19
CA LEU A 125 -0.61 16.80 -7.96
C LEU A 125 0.74 17.52 -7.76
N HIS A 126 1.84 16.81 -8.00
CA HIS A 126 3.19 17.39 -7.98
C HIS A 126 3.34 18.54 -8.99
N GLN A 127 2.84 18.38 -10.22
CA GLN A 127 2.90 19.43 -11.25
C GLN A 127 2.09 20.68 -10.87
N GLN A 128 0.96 20.50 -10.18
CA GLN A 128 0.08 21.60 -9.77
C GLN A 128 0.60 22.35 -8.54
N ASP A 129 1.13 21.64 -7.56
CA ASP A 129 1.69 22.22 -6.33
C ASP A 129 2.90 21.41 -5.82
N PRO A 130 4.11 21.68 -6.33
CA PRO A 130 5.33 21.01 -5.88
C PRO A 130 5.70 21.32 -4.43
N GLN A 131 5.18 22.39 -3.83
CA GLN A 131 5.47 22.70 -2.42
C GLN A 131 4.70 21.78 -1.49
N ARG A 132 3.42 21.52 -1.79
CA ARG A 132 2.59 20.56 -1.03
C ARG A 132 2.91 19.11 -1.38
N TYR A 133 3.18 18.82 -2.66
CA TYR A 133 3.45 17.48 -3.17
C TYR A 133 4.87 17.42 -3.74
N PRO A 134 5.91 17.34 -2.89
CA PRO A 134 7.31 17.45 -3.34
C PRO A 134 7.78 16.30 -4.24
N ASN A 135 7.10 15.15 -4.22
CA ASN A 135 7.45 13.99 -5.03
C ASN A 135 6.31 13.65 -6.01
N PRO A 136 6.61 13.38 -7.29
CA PRO A 136 5.59 12.89 -8.23
C PRO A 136 5.04 11.51 -7.86
N TYR A 137 5.78 10.75 -7.05
CA TYR A 137 5.27 9.58 -6.33
C TYR A 137 5.80 9.58 -4.89
N PRO A 138 4.93 9.61 -3.86
CA PRO A 138 5.35 9.82 -2.47
C PRO A 138 6.07 8.61 -1.84
N LEU A 139 5.80 7.39 -2.32
CA LEU A 139 6.49 6.20 -1.82
C LEU A 139 7.88 6.10 -2.43
N VAL A 140 8.89 6.54 -1.68
CA VAL A 140 10.31 6.52 -2.06
C VAL A 140 11.10 5.64 -1.08
N PRO A 141 11.32 4.35 -1.40
CA PRO A 141 12.08 3.44 -0.56
C PRO A 141 13.55 3.84 -0.45
N VAL A 142 14.14 3.62 0.72
CA VAL A 142 15.59 3.67 0.87
C VAL A 142 16.22 2.57 0.01
N ALA A 143 17.27 2.92 -0.74
CA ALA A 143 17.98 2.00 -1.60
C ALA A 143 19.43 1.80 -1.11
N SER A 144 19.88 0.56 -1.07
CA SER A 144 21.29 0.21 -0.81
C SER A 144 21.68 -1.02 -1.63
N ALA A 145 22.98 -1.33 -1.68
CA ALA A 145 23.42 -2.62 -2.21
C ALA A 145 22.78 -3.75 -1.39
N GLY A 146 22.40 -4.85 -2.02
CA GLY A 146 21.72 -5.98 -1.34
C GLY A 146 22.50 -6.52 -0.14
N SER A 147 23.83 -6.59 -0.25
CA SER A 147 24.73 -6.98 0.84
C SER A 147 24.87 -5.96 1.97
N ALA A 148 24.37 -4.74 1.78
CA ALA A 148 24.44 -3.63 2.72
C ALA A 148 23.05 -3.21 3.23
N VAL A 149 21.99 -3.98 2.95
CA VAL A 149 20.67 -3.74 3.53
C VAL A 149 20.75 -3.98 5.04
N SER A 150 20.53 -2.92 5.80
CA SER A 150 20.44 -2.97 7.26
C SER A 150 19.37 -1.98 7.70
N LEU A 151 18.26 -2.52 8.21
CA LEU A 151 17.09 -1.74 8.63
C LEU A 151 16.65 -2.23 10.01
N SER A 152 16.40 -1.29 10.91
CA SER A 152 15.85 -1.56 12.24
C SER A 152 14.79 -0.52 12.55
N GLY A 153 13.73 -0.91 13.23
CA GLY A 153 12.68 0.01 13.63
C GLY A 153 11.51 -0.69 14.31
N THR A 154 10.45 0.07 14.52
CA THR A 154 9.21 -0.42 15.11
C THR A 154 8.24 -0.78 14.00
N LEU A 155 7.81 -2.04 13.96
CA LEU A 155 6.70 -2.47 13.12
C LEU A 155 5.39 -2.18 13.85
N ARG A 156 4.58 -1.25 13.33
CA ARG A 156 3.24 -0.98 13.87
C ARG A 156 2.24 -1.92 13.19
N SER A 157 1.14 -2.23 13.89
CA SER A 157 0.10 -3.10 13.34
C SER A 157 -0.43 -2.55 12.01
N GLY A 158 -0.43 -3.36 10.95
CA GLY A 158 -0.91 -2.93 9.63
C GLY A 158 -0.07 -1.83 8.95
N SER A 159 1.10 -1.45 9.46
CA SER A 159 2.04 -0.55 8.77
C SER A 159 3.11 -1.35 8.02
N GLY A 160 3.90 -0.69 7.17
CA GLY A 160 4.94 -1.36 6.39
C GLY A 160 6.10 -0.44 6.05
N VAL A 161 7.29 -1.01 5.89
CA VAL A 161 8.49 -0.30 5.42
C VAL A 161 8.89 -0.88 4.08
N TYR A 162 9.20 0.01 3.12
CA TYR A 162 9.67 -0.37 1.80
C TYR A 162 11.16 -0.10 1.69
N ALA A 163 11.89 -1.04 1.11
CA ALA A 163 13.32 -0.93 0.86
C ALA A 163 13.67 -1.52 -0.50
N ARG A 164 14.71 -0.97 -1.13
CA ARG A 164 15.27 -1.49 -2.38
C ARG A 164 16.67 -2.05 -2.13
N ALA A 165 16.77 -3.37 -2.27
CA ALA A 165 18.03 -4.08 -2.35
C ALA A 165 18.52 -4.08 -3.81
N LEU A 166 19.58 -3.33 -4.11
CA LEU A 166 20.17 -3.24 -5.44
C LEU A 166 21.15 -4.40 -5.65
N GLN A 167 20.98 -5.15 -6.73
CA GLN A 167 21.86 -6.24 -7.12
C GLN A 167 22.32 -6.00 -8.57
N ALA A 168 23.61 -5.74 -8.76
CA ALA A 168 24.18 -5.56 -10.09
C ALA A 168 24.13 -6.86 -10.92
N PRO A 169 24.14 -6.78 -12.26
CA PRO A 169 24.26 -7.96 -13.11
C PRO A 169 25.47 -8.82 -12.71
N GLY A 170 25.27 -10.12 -12.49
CA GLY A 170 26.32 -11.06 -12.08
C GLY A 170 26.80 -10.93 -10.63
N ALA A 171 26.25 -10.01 -9.83
CA ALA A 171 26.60 -9.90 -8.42
C ALA A 171 26.15 -11.14 -7.62
N PRO A 172 26.91 -11.55 -6.57
CA PRO A 172 26.56 -12.71 -5.77
C PRO A 172 25.19 -12.55 -5.09
N ALA A 173 24.56 -13.68 -4.80
CA ALA A 173 23.34 -13.70 -4.00
C ALA A 173 23.64 -13.23 -2.56
N PHE A 174 22.62 -12.70 -1.90
CA PHE A 174 22.66 -12.32 -0.50
C PHE A 174 21.45 -12.91 0.23
N THR A 175 21.58 -13.06 1.54
CA THR A 175 20.50 -13.54 2.42
C THR A 175 20.00 -12.37 3.26
N LEU A 176 18.67 -12.22 3.33
CA LEU A 176 18.04 -11.27 4.24
C LEU A 176 17.75 -11.97 5.57
N LEU A 177 18.27 -11.42 6.66
CA LEU A 177 17.88 -11.80 8.01
C LEU A 177 16.71 -10.92 8.45
N PHE A 178 15.59 -11.54 8.82
CA PHE A 178 14.43 -10.84 9.35
C PHE A 178 14.14 -11.34 10.77
N SER A 179 14.37 -10.48 11.77
CA SER A 179 14.31 -10.88 13.17
C SER A 179 13.84 -9.73 14.08
N GLY A 180 13.26 -10.08 15.23
CA GLY A 180 12.86 -9.14 16.27
C GLY A 180 13.99 -8.67 17.18
N GLY A 181 15.23 -9.09 16.93
CA GLY A 181 16.36 -8.82 17.81
C GLY A 181 16.06 -9.21 19.26
N PRO A 182 16.27 -8.30 20.25
CA PRO A 182 15.96 -8.56 21.66
C PRO A 182 14.48 -8.85 21.95
N SER A 183 13.56 -8.45 21.06
CA SER A 183 12.10 -8.58 21.24
C SER A 183 11.52 -9.76 20.46
N ALA A 184 12.26 -10.86 20.34
CA ALA A 184 11.88 -12.00 19.49
C ALA A 184 10.47 -12.55 19.77
N SER A 185 10.05 -12.63 21.04
CA SER A 185 8.70 -13.11 21.41
C SER A 185 7.58 -12.17 20.94
N ALA A 186 7.74 -10.87 21.16
CA ALA A 186 6.80 -9.85 20.70
C ALA A 186 6.76 -9.78 19.17
N PHE A 187 7.94 -9.93 18.53
CA PHE A 187 8.05 -10.03 17.09
C PHE A 187 7.26 -11.23 16.59
N THR A 188 7.45 -12.44 17.12
CA THR A 188 6.65 -13.61 16.72
C THR A 188 5.15 -13.40 16.94
N ALA A 189 4.73 -12.82 18.07
CA ALA A 189 3.34 -12.55 18.38
C ALA A 189 2.68 -11.54 17.41
N ALA A 190 3.46 -10.61 16.86
CA ALA A 190 2.99 -9.64 15.88
C ALA A 190 2.82 -10.20 14.45
N VAL A 191 3.21 -11.46 14.20
CA VAL A 191 3.15 -12.14 12.90
C VAL A 191 3.73 -11.27 11.75
N PRO A 192 5.01 -10.90 11.85
CA PRO A 192 5.66 -9.94 10.98
C PRO A 192 5.91 -10.58 9.62
N ARG A 193 5.91 -9.75 8.57
CA ARG A 193 5.98 -10.22 7.19
C ARG A 193 7.12 -9.56 6.46
N LEU A 194 7.84 -10.36 5.67
CA LEU A 194 8.78 -9.89 4.67
C LEU A 194 8.26 -10.32 3.30
N ASN A 195 7.83 -9.35 2.50
CA ASN A 195 7.37 -9.57 1.13
C ASN A 195 8.47 -9.09 0.17
N VAL A 196 8.83 -9.92 -0.81
CA VAL A 196 9.88 -9.60 -1.78
C VAL A 196 9.32 -9.71 -3.18
N ILE A 197 9.51 -8.64 -3.96
CA ILE A 197 9.28 -8.66 -5.40
C ILE A 197 10.57 -8.28 -6.12
N ARG A 198 10.89 -9.00 -7.18
CA ARG A 198 12.02 -8.66 -8.05
C ARG A 198 11.55 -7.73 -9.14
N ILE A 199 12.11 -6.53 -9.17
CA ILE A 199 11.96 -5.55 -10.26
C ILE A 199 13.27 -5.50 -11.05
N ARG A 200 13.18 -5.28 -12.37
CA ARG A 200 14.35 -5.22 -13.27
C ARG A 200 14.78 -3.78 -13.50
#